data_AF-A0A101WDK4-F1
#
_entry.id   AF-A0A101WDK4-F1
#
_cell.length_a   1.000
_cell.length_b   1.000
_cell.length_c   1.000
_cell.angle_alpha   90.00
_cell.angle_beta   90.00
_cell.angle_gamma   90.00
#
_symmetry.space_group_name_H-M   'P 1'
#
loop_
_entity.id
_entity.type
_entity.pdbx_description
1 polymer ?
#
loop_
_entity_poly.entity_id
_entity_poly.type
_entity_poly.pdbx_seq_one_letter_code
_entity_poly.pdbx_strand_id
1 'polypeptide(L)'
;MLFNKSFLSDIRKSLTTYRKFREEDFIIEEQTPEDEEFVLLFISYRYDSEFFLKADVLNANADGFVVSVQYSPGIIMNTEADNFKKVLDFKNSIESWTERVYMELMDRPLNRKIEEKLKEIDEITASFEDLPNEYFTRIEADEMKEKLDALEKDLLQRLAQLNLENEEFETKQFSLHCEIEELKKTVEMLKKPGWAGSLMVKVSSWVKNSGNEKLLKDGAAFIAKQLFEEGKKQLGA
;
A
#
# COMPACT_ATOMS: atom_id res chain seq x y z
N MET A 1 -40.57 6.04 14.50
CA MET A 1 -39.21 5.53 14.76
C MET A 1 -39.12 4.11 14.20
N LEU A 2 -38.48 3.95 13.05
CA LEU A 2 -38.47 2.72 12.25
C LEU A 2 -37.44 1.68 12.71
N PHE A 3 -36.49 2.05 13.59
CA PHE A 3 -35.61 1.07 14.23
C PHE A 3 -36.08 0.67 15.61
N ASN A 4 -36.31 -0.63 15.80
CA ASN A 4 -36.43 -1.21 17.13
C ASN A 4 -35.07 -1.08 17.84
N LYS A 5 -35.05 -0.75 19.14
CA LYS A 5 -33.83 -0.68 19.97
C LYS A 5 -32.91 -1.91 19.83
N SER A 6 -33.49 -3.06 19.49
CA SER A 6 -32.76 -4.29 19.18
C SER A 6 -31.82 -4.16 17.98
N PHE A 7 -32.19 -3.43 16.92
CA PHE A 7 -31.39 -3.31 15.70
C PHE A 7 -30.10 -2.52 15.93
N LEU A 8 -30.21 -1.36 16.60
CA LEU A 8 -29.04 -0.55 16.96
C LEU A 8 -28.13 -1.25 17.97
N SER A 9 -28.73 -1.99 18.92
CA SER A 9 -27.95 -2.84 19.83
C SER A 9 -27.14 -3.89 19.06
N ASP A 10 -27.71 -4.45 18.00
CA ASP A 10 -27.00 -5.44 17.20
C ASP A 10 -25.90 -4.82 16.33
N ILE A 11 -26.12 -3.63 15.75
CA ILE A 11 -25.07 -2.89 15.03
C ILE A 11 -23.87 -2.61 15.94
N ARG A 12 -24.13 -2.08 17.14
CA ARG A 12 -23.08 -1.83 18.15
C ARG A 12 -22.30 -3.09 18.49
N LYS A 13 -22.99 -4.22 18.59
CA LYS A 13 -22.34 -5.51 18.81
C LYS A 13 -21.44 -5.90 17.64
N SER A 14 -21.91 -5.77 16.41
CA SER A 14 -21.12 -6.06 15.21
C SER A 14 -19.87 -5.18 15.09
N LEU A 15 -19.93 -3.91 15.49
CA LEU A 15 -18.75 -3.02 15.52
C LEU A 15 -17.65 -3.48 16.50
N THR A 16 -18.01 -4.28 17.49
CA THR A 16 -17.10 -4.74 18.55
C THR A 16 -16.76 -6.22 18.46
N THR A 17 -17.39 -6.98 17.55
CA THR A 17 -17.13 -8.42 17.35
C THR A 17 -15.67 -8.73 17.09
N TYR A 18 -14.97 -7.88 16.33
CA TYR A 18 -13.55 -8.05 15.99
C TYR A 18 -12.59 -7.84 17.18
N ARG A 19 -13.09 -7.37 18.35
CA ARG A 19 -12.35 -7.15 19.61
C ARG A 19 -11.14 -6.21 19.55
N LYS A 20 -10.90 -5.55 18.41
CA LYS A 20 -9.87 -4.52 18.26
C LYS A 20 -10.40 -3.10 18.47
N PHE A 21 -11.71 -2.93 18.38
CA PHE A 21 -12.39 -1.68 18.65
C PHE A 21 -13.36 -1.81 19.81
N ARG A 22 -13.66 -0.67 20.43
CA ARG A 22 -14.74 -0.48 21.38
C ARG A 22 -15.84 0.35 20.74
N GLU A 23 -17.04 0.33 21.32
CA GLU A 23 -18.17 1.10 20.80
C GLU A 23 -17.85 2.61 20.76
N GLU A 24 -17.09 3.11 21.72
CA GLU A 24 -16.74 4.54 21.82
C GLU A 24 -15.82 5.01 20.69
N ASP A 25 -15.17 4.07 19.99
CA ASP A 25 -14.30 4.37 18.85
C ASP A 25 -15.09 4.78 17.60
N PHE A 26 -16.42 4.64 17.62
CA PHE A 26 -17.29 4.96 16.51
C PHE A 26 -18.28 6.08 16.85
N ILE A 27 -18.73 6.77 15.80
CA ILE A 27 -19.86 7.68 15.81
C ILE A 27 -20.94 7.04 14.94
N ILE A 28 -22.15 6.87 15.51
CA ILE A 28 -23.30 6.31 14.83
C ILE A 28 -24.36 7.41 14.75
N GLU A 29 -24.73 7.80 13.54
CA GLU A 29 -25.75 8.82 13.25
C GLU A 29 -26.89 8.20 12.46
N GLU A 30 -28.12 8.53 12.85
CA GLU A 30 -29.34 8.11 12.17
C GLU A 30 -30.06 9.35 11.66
N GLN A 31 -30.40 9.35 10.37
CA GLN A 31 -31.24 10.37 9.77
C GLN A 31 -32.48 9.70 9.19
N THR A 32 -33.65 10.16 9.60
CA THR A 32 -34.93 9.78 8.99
C THR A 32 -35.39 10.97 8.17
N PRO A 33 -35.30 10.91 6.83
CA PRO A 33 -35.86 11.92 5.96
C PRO A 33 -37.37 12.07 6.21
N GLU A 34 -37.94 13.22 5.83
CA GLU A 34 -39.38 13.52 6.02
C GLU A 34 -40.29 12.48 5.36
N ASP A 35 -39.79 11.79 4.32
CA ASP A 35 -40.41 10.60 3.73
C ASP A 35 -40.02 9.35 4.56
N GLU A 36 -40.91 8.89 5.43
CA GLU A 36 -40.71 7.80 6.43
C GLU A 36 -40.43 6.39 5.85
N GLU A 37 -40.02 6.25 4.58
CA GLU A 37 -39.86 4.95 3.92
C GLU A 37 -38.49 4.29 4.18
N PHE A 38 -37.49 5.07 4.58
CA PHE A 38 -36.13 4.58 4.84
C PHE A 38 -35.42 5.33 5.96
N VAL A 39 -34.39 4.71 6.51
CA VAL A 39 -33.49 5.33 7.48
C VAL A 39 -32.07 5.31 6.93
N LEU A 40 -31.42 6.47 6.97
CA LEU A 40 -30.01 6.61 6.66
C LEU A 40 -29.19 6.36 7.93
N LEU A 41 -28.33 5.37 7.88
CA LEU A 41 -27.38 5.06 8.95
C LEU A 41 -25.98 5.44 8.49
N PHE A 42 -25.33 6.29 9.28
CA PHE A 42 -23.94 6.68 9.08
C PHE A 42 -23.13 6.18 10.28
N ILE A 43 -22.13 5.35 10.01
CA ILE A 43 -21.14 4.90 10.99
C ILE A 43 -19.81 5.46 10.54
N SER A 44 -19.10 6.15 11.43
CA SER A 44 -17.75 6.64 11.17
C SER A 44 -16.80 6.31 12.30
N TYR A 45 -15.53 6.13 11.97
CA TYR A 45 -14.48 5.99 12.97
C TYR A 45 -14.17 7.35 13.58
N ARG A 46 -14.19 7.46 14.91
CA ARG A 46 -14.13 8.74 15.63
C ARG A 46 -12.84 9.53 15.38
N TYR A 47 -11.73 8.83 15.21
CA TYR A 47 -10.40 9.44 15.14
C TYR A 47 -9.96 9.75 13.73
N ASP A 48 -10.69 9.26 12.72
CA ASP A 48 -10.41 9.54 11.32
C ASP A 48 -11.69 9.36 10.48
N SER A 49 -12.19 10.47 9.96
CA SER A 49 -13.43 10.56 9.19
C SER A 49 -13.36 9.90 7.81
N GLU A 50 -12.17 9.54 7.34
CA GLU A 50 -12.03 8.81 6.06
C GLU A 50 -12.62 7.40 6.14
N PHE A 51 -12.68 6.80 7.33
CA PHE A 51 -13.27 5.49 7.54
C PHE A 51 -14.75 5.63 7.89
N PHE A 52 -15.61 5.28 6.94
CA PHE A 52 -17.05 5.37 7.13
C PHE A 52 -17.81 4.23 6.44
N LEU A 53 -19.02 4.00 6.93
CA LEU A 53 -20.04 3.15 6.35
C LEU A 53 -21.36 3.93 6.34
N LYS A 54 -21.95 4.07 5.16
CA LYS A 54 -23.28 4.65 4.93
C LYS A 54 -24.21 3.52 4.52
N ALA A 55 -25.37 3.45 5.13
CA ALA A 55 -26.36 2.44 4.82
C ALA A 55 -27.75 3.05 4.68
N ASP A 56 -28.37 2.83 3.53
CA ASP A 56 -29.75 3.18 3.25
C ASP A 56 -30.62 1.98 3.62
N VAL A 57 -31.31 2.05 4.75
CA VAL A 57 -32.11 0.93 5.28
C VAL A 57 -33.58 1.17 5.00
N LEU A 58 -34.13 0.46 4.00
CA LEU A 58 -35.54 0.45 3.67
C LEU A 58 -36.26 -0.63 4.50
N ASN A 59 -37.33 -0.22 5.19
CA ASN A 59 -38.20 -1.16 5.90
C ASN A 59 -39.25 -1.73 4.94
N ALA A 60 -38.89 -2.75 4.15
CA ALA A 60 -39.87 -3.42 3.31
C ALA A 60 -40.69 -4.42 4.17
N ASN A 61 -42.01 -4.23 4.18
CA ASN A 61 -42.92 -5.09 4.92
C ASN A 61 -42.78 -6.58 4.51
N ALA A 62 -43.01 -7.45 5.50
CA ALA A 62 -43.14 -8.92 5.45
C ALA A 62 -41.95 -9.78 4.97
N ASP A 63 -41.09 -9.35 4.03
CA ASP A 63 -40.06 -10.22 3.43
C ASP A 63 -38.59 -9.77 3.61
N GLY A 64 -38.32 -8.74 4.41
CA GLY A 64 -36.96 -8.38 4.86
C GLY A 64 -36.56 -6.93 4.56
N PHE A 65 -35.36 -6.55 5.01
CA PHE A 65 -34.80 -5.21 4.84
C PHE A 65 -33.97 -5.15 3.55
N VAL A 66 -34.10 -4.07 2.78
CA VAL A 66 -33.14 -3.74 1.71
C VAL A 66 -32.17 -2.72 2.27
N VAL A 67 -30.88 -3.09 2.31
CA VAL A 67 -29.81 -2.20 2.78
C VAL A 67 -28.84 -1.95 1.64
N SER A 68 -28.79 -0.73 1.13
CA SER A 68 -27.71 -0.31 0.22
C SER A 68 -26.58 0.27 1.06
N VAL A 69 -25.38 -0.28 0.96
CA VAL A 69 -24.24 0.14 1.78
C VAL A 69 -23.15 0.70 0.88
N GLN A 70 -22.67 1.88 1.24
CA GLN A 70 -21.43 2.44 0.71
C GLN A 70 -20.43 2.56 1.85
N TYR A 71 -19.28 1.91 1.76
CA TYR A 71 -18.25 2.02 2.79
C TYR A 71 -16.87 2.31 2.19
N SER A 72 -16.12 3.16 2.89
CA SER A 72 -14.69 3.35 2.68
C SER A 72 -13.96 2.74 3.87
N PRO A 73 -13.19 1.67 3.66
CA PRO A 73 -12.27 1.14 4.65
C PRO A 73 -10.92 1.85 4.64
N GLY A 74 -10.73 2.92 3.86
CA GLY A 74 -9.47 3.67 3.74
C GLY A 74 -9.23 4.28 2.34
N ILE A 75 -8.03 4.86 2.13
CA ILE A 75 -7.61 5.47 0.86
C ILE A 75 -7.22 4.40 -0.16
N ILE A 76 -6.72 3.25 0.31
CA ILE A 76 -6.13 2.20 -0.53
C ILE A 76 -7.18 1.23 -1.08
N MET A 77 -8.13 0.83 -0.25
CA MET A 77 -9.23 -0.03 -0.66
C MET A 77 -10.37 0.80 -1.26
N ASN A 78 -10.78 0.45 -2.49
CA ASN A 78 -11.85 1.14 -3.21
C ASN A 78 -13.14 1.19 -2.39
N THR A 79 -13.93 2.25 -2.61
CA THR A 79 -15.29 2.33 -2.07
C THR A 79 -16.12 1.17 -2.61
N GLU A 80 -16.60 0.32 -1.72
CA GLU A 80 -17.44 -0.83 -2.07
C GLU A 80 -18.92 -0.45 -1.90
N ALA A 81 -19.75 -0.94 -2.83
CA ALA A 81 -21.19 -0.74 -2.82
C ALA A 81 -21.88 -2.11 -2.85
N ASP A 82 -22.63 -2.44 -1.79
CA ASP A 82 -23.34 -3.70 -1.65
C ASP A 82 -24.83 -3.48 -1.41
N ASN A 83 -25.67 -4.43 -1.85
CA ASN A 83 -27.10 -4.45 -1.55
C ASN A 83 -27.47 -5.74 -0.81
N PHE A 84 -27.90 -5.60 0.45
CA PHE A 84 -28.28 -6.73 1.29
C PHE A 84 -29.79 -6.86 1.41
N LYS A 85 -30.29 -8.10 1.40
CA LYS A 85 -31.72 -8.42 1.62
C LYS A 85 -32.00 -9.00 3.01
N LYS A 86 -30.96 -9.21 3.83
CA LYS A 86 -31.06 -9.77 5.19
C LYS A 86 -30.23 -8.93 6.16
N VAL A 87 -30.78 -8.74 7.34
CA VAL A 87 -30.13 -8.04 8.47
C VAL A 87 -28.84 -8.74 8.90
N LEU A 88 -28.79 -10.07 8.81
CA LEU A 88 -27.58 -10.83 9.15
C LEU A 88 -26.42 -10.52 8.19
N ASP A 89 -26.71 -10.41 6.90
CA ASP A 89 -25.68 -10.13 5.88
C ASP A 89 -25.13 -8.71 6.06
N PHE A 90 -25.99 -7.76 6.42
CA PHE A 90 -25.58 -6.40 6.77
C PHE A 90 -24.67 -6.37 8.02
N LYS A 91 -24.99 -7.15 9.06
CA LYS A 91 -24.13 -7.26 10.26
C LYS A 91 -22.76 -7.84 9.93
N ASN A 92 -22.72 -8.89 9.11
CA ASN A 92 -21.46 -9.48 8.66
C ASN A 92 -20.62 -8.47 7.86
N SER A 93 -21.27 -7.64 7.04
CA SER A 93 -20.59 -6.56 6.30
C SER A 93 -19.96 -5.52 7.24
N ILE A 94 -20.65 -5.13 8.32
CA ILE A 94 -20.09 -4.24 9.35
C ILE A 94 -18.86 -4.89 10.00
N GLU A 95 -18.92 -6.17 10.35
CA GLU A 95 -17.79 -6.89 10.94
C GLU A 95 -16.58 -6.91 9.99
N SER A 96 -16.80 -7.28 8.72
CA SER A 96 -15.74 -7.27 7.69
C SER A 96 -15.21 -5.87 7.40
N TRP A 97 -16.04 -4.83 7.47
CA TRP A 97 -15.59 -3.44 7.35
C TRP A 97 -14.67 -3.08 8.53
N THR A 98 -15.05 -3.38 9.78
CA THR A 98 -14.19 -3.09 10.95
C THR A 98 -12.86 -3.82 10.89
N GLU A 99 -12.84 -5.08 10.45
CA GLU A 99 -11.59 -5.81 10.24
C GLU A 99 -10.68 -5.10 9.23
N ARG A 100 -11.24 -4.65 8.09
CA ARG A 100 -10.48 -3.92 7.06
C ARG A 100 -9.97 -2.56 7.55
N VAL A 101 -10.78 -1.81 8.29
CA VAL A 101 -10.35 -0.55 8.93
C VAL A 101 -9.15 -0.81 9.85
N TYR A 102 -9.18 -1.88 10.64
CA TYR A 102 -8.05 -2.22 11.52
C TYR A 102 -6.79 -2.57 10.74
N MET A 103 -6.90 -3.37 9.67
CA MET A 103 -5.76 -3.70 8.82
C MET A 103 -5.13 -2.43 8.21
N GLU A 104 -5.94 -1.55 7.63
CA GLU A 104 -5.47 -0.27 7.06
C GLU A 104 -4.77 0.60 8.12
N LEU A 105 -5.34 0.72 9.33
CA LEU A 105 -4.74 1.49 10.43
C LEU A 105 -3.39 0.91 10.87
N MET A 106 -3.23 -0.42 10.85
CA MET A 106 -1.98 -1.09 11.19
C MET A 106 -0.92 -0.96 10.09
N ASP A 107 -1.34 -0.86 8.83
CA ASP A 107 -0.45 -0.75 7.68
C ASP A 107 -0.04 0.70 7.38
N ARG A 108 -0.83 1.70 7.80
CA ARG A 108 -0.54 3.14 7.61
C ARG A 108 0.87 3.60 8.03
N PRO A 109 1.42 3.22 9.20
CA PRO A 109 2.79 3.62 9.56
C PRO A 109 3.86 3.03 8.63
N LEU A 110 3.63 1.84 8.09
CA LEU A 110 4.52 1.20 7.12
C LEU A 110 4.40 1.91 5.77
N ASN A 111 3.18 2.17 5.31
CA ASN A 111 2.91 2.84 4.05
C ASN A 111 3.43 4.28 4.03
N ARG A 112 3.30 5.01 5.14
CA ARG A 112 3.89 6.34 5.29
C ARG A 112 5.41 6.32 5.17
N LYS A 113 6.09 5.33 5.77
CA LYS A 113 7.54 5.15 5.60
C LYS A 113 7.90 4.83 4.16
N ILE A 114 7.08 4.03 3.47
CA ILE A 114 7.28 3.70 2.06
C ILE A 114 7.10 4.95 1.18
N GLU A 115 6.06 5.75 1.40
CA GLU A 115 5.83 7.01 0.69
C GLU A 115 6.97 8.01 0.94
N GLU A 116 7.43 8.13 2.18
CA GLU A 116 8.61 8.95 2.51
C GLU A 116 9.85 8.45 1.77
N LYS A 117 10.06 7.14 1.65
CA LYS A 117 11.17 6.55 0.88
C LYS A 117 11.02 6.69 -0.63
N LEU A 118 9.81 6.58 -1.16
CA LEU A 118 9.53 6.85 -2.57
C LEU A 118 9.77 8.32 -2.91
N LYS A 119 9.41 9.22 -2.00
CA LYS A 119 9.72 10.64 -2.14
C LYS A 119 11.24 10.91 -2.08
N GLU A 120 11.98 10.23 -1.20
CA GLU A 120 13.45 10.28 -1.21
C GLU A 120 14.01 9.78 -2.56
N ILE A 121 13.44 8.72 -3.14
CA ILE A 121 13.78 8.20 -4.47
C ILE A 121 13.47 9.24 -5.56
N ASP A 122 12.35 9.95 -5.48
CA ASP A 122 11.98 11.01 -6.43
C ASP A 122 12.91 12.24 -6.31
N GLU A 123 13.33 12.59 -5.09
CA GLU A 123 14.32 13.66 -4.84
C GLU A 123 15.70 13.27 -5.38
N ILE A 124 16.11 12.00 -5.20
CA ILE A 124 17.29 11.44 -5.87
C ILE A 124 17.10 11.51 -7.39
N THR A 125 15.88 11.25 -7.88
CA THR A 125 15.56 11.28 -9.32
C THR A 125 15.80 12.66 -9.91
N ALA A 126 15.29 13.71 -9.25
CA ALA A 126 15.50 15.09 -9.66
C ALA A 126 16.99 15.45 -9.70
N SER A 127 17.79 14.89 -8.80
CA SER A 127 19.22 15.14 -8.75
C SER A 127 20.04 14.46 -9.87
N PHE A 128 19.42 13.59 -10.68
CA PHE A 128 20.02 13.07 -11.92
C PHE A 128 19.95 14.06 -13.09
N GLU A 129 19.06 15.06 -13.04
CA GLU A 129 19.01 16.11 -14.07
C GLU A 129 20.33 16.91 -14.12
N ASP A 130 21.06 16.94 -13.00
CA ASP A 130 22.35 17.62 -12.86
C ASP A 130 23.55 16.77 -13.34
N LEU A 131 23.35 15.50 -13.75
CA LEU A 131 24.46 14.67 -14.22
C LEU A 131 24.98 15.15 -15.59
N PRO A 132 26.30 15.16 -15.81
CA PRO A 132 26.85 15.50 -17.11
C PRO A 132 26.36 14.50 -18.16
N ASN A 133 25.93 15.03 -19.32
CA ASN A 133 25.38 14.23 -20.41
C ASN A 133 26.48 13.53 -21.24
N GLU A 134 27.31 12.75 -20.55
CA GLU A 134 28.46 12.02 -21.05
C GLU A 134 28.35 10.52 -20.74
N TYR A 135 29.22 9.73 -21.36
CA TYR A 135 29.34 8.31 -21.07
C TYR A 135 30.20 8.10 -19.81
N PHE A 136 30.04 6.95 -19.17
CA PHE A 136 30.96 6.52 -18.13
C PHE A 136 32.35 6.30 -18.73
N THR A 137 33.39 6.75 -18.04
CA THR A 137 34.75 6.28 -18.29
C THR A 137 34.84 4.80 -17.94
N ARG A 138 35.86 4.11 -18.45
CA ARG A 138 36.06 2.69 -18.14
C ARG A 138 36.20 2.42 -16.63
N ILE A 139 36.87 3.32 -15.91
CA ILE A 139 37.04 3.21 -14.46
C ILE A 139 35.69 3.37 -13.76
N GLU A 140 34.94 4.43 -14.09
CA GLU A 140 33.61 4.66 -13.51
C GLU A 140 32.64 3.50 -13.84
N ALA A 141 32.75 2.93 -15.04
CA ALA A 141 31.91 1.82 -15.47
C ALA A 141 32.19 0.54 -14.67
N ASP A 142 33.47 0.22 -14.45
CA ASP A 142 33.87 -0.95 -13.67
C ASP A 142 33.50 -0.77 -12.19
N GLU A 143 33.71 0.42 -11.61
CA GLU A 143 33.24 0.75 -10.25
C GLU A 143 31.72 0.61 -10.11
N MET A 144 30.96 1.03 -11.13
CA MET A 144 29.50 0.91 -11.11
C MET A 144 29.04 -0.55 -11.18
N LYS A 145 29.74 -1.41 -11.93
CA LYS A 145 29.45 -2.85 -11.97
C LYS A 145 29.72 -3.53 -10.63
N GLU A 146 30.84 -3.23 -9.98
CA GLU A 146 31.16 -3.75 -8.64
C GLU A 146 30.09 -3.34 -7.62
N LYS A 147 29.62 -2.10 -7.72
CA LYS A 147 28.52 -1.56 -6.93
C LYS A 147 27.20 -2.30 -7.16
N LEU A 148 26.88 -2.62 -8.42
CA LEU A 148 25.72 -3.45 -8.78
C LEU A 148 25.85 -4.89 -8.26
N ASP A 149 27.05 -5.49 -8.29
CA ASP A 149 27.32 -6.80 -7.69
C ASP A 149 27.06 -6.79 -6.17
N ALA A 150 27.51 -5.74 -5.49
CA ALA A 150 27.28 -5.57 -4.05
C ALA A 150 25.78 -5.41 -3.73
N LEU A 151 25.06 -4.63 -4.54
CA LEU A 151 23.61 -4.46 -4.44
C LEU A 151 22.88 -5.79 -4.62
N GLU A 152 23.23 -6.55 -5.66
CA GLU A 152 22.63 -7.85 -5.94
C GLU A 152 22.80 -8.80 -4.74
N LYS A 153 24.02 -8.86 -4.18
CA LYS A 153 24.30 -9.70 -3.02
C LYS A 153 23.48 -9.32 -1.79
N ASP A 154 23.35 -8.03 -1.48
CA ASP A 154 22.57 -7.58 -0.32
C ASP A 154 21.07 -7.85 -0.52
N LEU A 155 20.55 -7.61 -1.72
CA LEU A 155 19.16 -7.90 -2.07
C LEU A 155 18.87 -9.40 -1.99
N LEU A 156 19.75 -10.26 -2.49
CA LEU A 156 19.60 -11.72 -2.37
C LEU A 156 19.65 -12.21 -0.92
N GLN A 157 20.53 -11.65 -0.09
CA GLN A 157 20.57 -11.98 1.34
C GLN A 157 19.27 -11.61 2.05
N ARG A 158 18.68 -10.46 1.73
CA ARG A 158 17.38 -10.05 2.27
C ARG A 158 16.25 -10.91 1.73
N LEU A 159 16.30 -11.29 0.46
CA LEU A 159 15.32 -12.17 -0.16
C LEU A 159 15.33 -13.55 0.49
N ALA A 160 16.50 -14.06 0.88
CA ALA A 160 16.66 -15.33 1.62
C ALA A 160 16.14 -15.27 3.06
N GLN A 161 16.00 -14.08 3.65
CA GLN A 161 15.37 -13.91 4.97
C GLN A 161 13.84 -13.93 4.89
N LEU A 162 13.27 -13.83 3.69
CA LEU A 162 11.85 -14.02 3.47
C LEU A 162 11.60 -15.53 3.41
N ASN A 163 10.76 -16.05 4.31
CA ASN A 163 10.32 -17.45 4.30
C ASN A 163 9.38 -17.73 3.10
N LEU A 164 9.86 -17.47 1.88
CA LEU A 164 9.15 -17.73 0.63
C LEU A 164 9.18 -19.23 0.31
N GLU A 165 8.21 -19.68 -0.46
CA GLU A 165 8.28 -21.02 -1.07
C GLU A 165 9.45 -21.07 -2.06
N ASN A 166 10.10 -22.23 -2.20
CA ASN A 166 11.32 -22.37 -3.01
C ASN A 166 11.12 -21.90 -4.46
N GLU A 167 9.97 -22.19 -5.07
CA GLU A 167 9.68 -21.79 -6.46
C GLU A 167 9.52 -20.26 -6.61
N GLU A 168 8.89 -19.61 -5.63
CA GLU A 168 8.75 -18.15 -5.58
C GLU A 168 10.11 -17.48 -5.31
N PHE A 169 10.93 -18.07 -4.45
CA PHE A 169 12.30 -17.62 -4.18
C PHE A 169 13.17 -17.68 -5.45
N GLU A 170 13.19 -18.81 -6.15
CA GLU A 170 13.99 -19.01 -7.37
C GLU A 170 13.57 -18.05 -8.49
N THR A 171 12.26 -17.86 -8.67
CA THR A 171 11.73 -16.93 -9.68
C THR A 171 12.18 -15.50 -9.42
N LYS A 172 12.08 -15.04 -8.16
CA LYS A 172 12.48 -13.67 -7.79
C LYS A 172 13.99 -13.48 -7.85
N GLN A 173 14.77 -14.47 -7.42
CA GLN A 173 16.22 -14.47 -7.55
C GLN A 173 16.64 -14.33 -9.01
N PHE A 174 16.03 -15.12 -9.90
CA PHE A 174 16.34 -15.08 -11.33
C PHE A 174 15.99 -13.72 -11.95
N SER A 175 14.80 -13.17 -11.66
CA SER A 175 14.40 -11.85 -12.14
C SER A 175 15.39 -10.77 -11.70
N LEU A 176 15.75 -10.74 -10.41
CA LEU A 176 16.68 -9.76 -9.87
C LEU A 176 18.05 -9.85 -10.54
N HIS A 177 18.57 -11.07 -10.71
CA HIS A 177 19.85 -11.30 -11.39
C HIS A 177 19.81 -10.77 -12.84
N CYS A 178 18.77 -11.11 -13.60
CA CYS A 178 18.61 -10.63 -14.97
C CYS A 178 18.56 -9.09 -15.03
N GLU A 179 17.83 -8.45 -14.12
CA GLU A 179 17.69 -7.00 -14.12
C GLU A 179 18.99 -6.28 -13.75
N ILE A 180 19.78 -6.83 -12.83
CA ILE A 180 21.11 -6.32 -12.48
C ILE A 180 22.10 -6.52 -13.63
N GLU A 181 22.09 -7.68 -14.29
CA GLU A 181 22.96 -7.94 -15.45
C GLU A 181 22.66 -7.00 -16.62
N GLU A 182 21.38 -6.67 -16.84
CA GLU A 182 20.99 -5.64 -17.80
C GLU A 182 21.54 -4.26 -17.42
N LEU A 183 21.50 -3.89 -16.14
CA LEU A 183 22.08 -2.64 -15.66
C LEU A 183 23.59 -2.60 -15.90
N LYS A 184 24.32 -3.68 -15.58
CA LYS A 184 25.77 -3.77 -15.81
C LYS A 184 26.14 -3.62 -17.28
N LYS A 185 25.38 -4.24 -18.17
CA LYS A 185 25.56 -4.13 -19.63
C LYS A 185 25.30 -2.70 -20.10
N THR A 186 24.26 -2.06 -19.59
CA THR A 186 23.87 -0.71 -20.03
C THR A 186 24.75 0.40 -19.49
N VAL A 187 25.56 0.18 -18.44
CA VAL A 187 26.54 1.16 -17.90
C VAL A 187 27.42 1.73 -19.02
N GLU A 188 27.95 0.89 -19.90
CA GLU A 188 28.85 1.33 -20.97
C GLU A 188 28.13 1.85 -22.21
N MET A 189 26.84 1.50 -22.36
CA MET A 189 26.06 1.82 -23.57
C MET A 189 25.25 3.10 -23.44
N LEU A 190 24.89 3.47 -22.21
CA LEU A 190 24.07 4.63 -21.91
C LEU A 190 24.93 5.76 -21.34
N LYS A 191 24.51 6.99 -21.65
CA LYS A 191 25.05 8.15 -20.95
C LYS A 191 24.58 8.16 -19.50
N LYS A 192 25.36 8.78 -18.61
CA LYS A 192 25.13 8.83 -17.16
C LYS A 192 23.65 9.14 -16.79
N PRO A 193 22.97 10.14 -17.38
CA PRO A 193 21.57 10.42 -17.06
C PRO A 193 20.60 9.31 -17.54
N GLY A 194 20.84 8.75 -18.73
CA GLY A 194 20.00 7.68 -19.29
C GLY A 194 20.14 6.37 -18.53
N TRP A 195 21.37 6.04 -18.12
CA TRP A 195 21.63 4.88 -17.27
C TRP A 195 20.99 5.03 -15.89
N ALA A 196 21.13 6.20 -15.27
CA ALA A 196 20.49 6.51 -14.00
C ALA A 196 18.96 6.37 -14.07
N GLY A 197 18.34 6.89 -15.13
CA GLY A 197 16.90 6.68 -15.37
C GLY A 197 16.52 5.20 -15.46
N SER A 198 17.34 4.39 -16.13
CA SER A 198 17.13 2.93 -16.21
C SER A 198 17.23 2.24 -14.85
N LEU A 199 18.22 2.61 -14.03
CA LEU A 199 18.36 2.13 -12.66
C LEU A 199 17.11 2.45 -11.83
N MET A 200 16.59 3.68 -11.92
CA MET A 200 15.43 4.09 -11.13
C MET A 200 14.14 3.37 -11.51
N VAL A 201 13.93 3.12 -12.81
CA VAL A 201 12.77 2.32 -13.26
C VAL A 201 12.82 0.92 -12.63
N LYS A 202 14.00 0.29 -12.60
CA LYS A 202 14.19 -1.04 -12.00
C LYS A 202 14.06 -1.01 -10.47
N VAL A 203 14.64 -0.02 -9.80
CA VAL A 203 14.46 0.18 -8.35
C VAL A 203 12.97 0.36 -8.01
N SER A 204 12.24 1.17 -8.79
CA SER A 204 10.81 1.34 -8.58
C SER A 204 10.03 0.05 -8.80
N SER A 205 10.39 -0.79 -9.77
CA SER A 205 9.72 -2.09 -9.98
C SER A 205 10.03 -3.08 -8.86
N TRP A 206 11.27 -3.13 -8.35
CA TRP A 206 11.62 -3.96 -7.19
C TRP A 206 10.83 -3.58 -5.95
N VAL A 207 10.68 -2.28 -5.72
CA VAL A 207 9.88 -1.74 -4.60
C VAL A 207 8.40 -2.08 -4.77
N LYS A 208 7.85 -2.02 -5.99
CA LYS A 208 6.41 -2.23 -6.24
C LYS A 208 5.98 -3.71 -6.31
N ASN A 209 6.84 -4.62 -6.75
CA ASN A 209 6.45 -6.00 -7.09
C ASN A 209 6.80 -7.08 -6.03
N SER A 210 7.37 -6.73 -4.88
CA SER A 210 7.77 -7.75 -3.89
C SER A 210 6.65 -8.05 -2.88
N GLY A 211 5.96 -9.19 -3.02
CA GLY A 211 4.90 -9.69 -2.14
C GLY A 211 5.24 -9.98 -0.66
N ASN A 212 6.33 -9.43 -0.13
CA ASN A 212 6.58 -9.25 1.31
C ASN A 212 7.37 -7.94 1.47
N GLU A 213 6.61 -6.85 1.40
CA GLU A 213 7.02 -5.48 1.11
C GLU A 213 8.12 -4.89 2.02
N LYS A 214 8.33 -5.40 3.23
CA LYS A 214 9.10 -4.67 4.25
C LYS A 214 10.63 -4.71 4.04
N LEU A 215 11.20 -5.84 3.63
CA LEU A 215 12.66 -6.03 3.63
C LEU A 215 13.33 -5.61 2.32
N LEU A 216 12.67 -5.83 1.19
CA LEU A 216 13.18 -5.46 -0.13
C LEU A 216 12.92 -3.99 -0.44
N LYS A 217 11.81 -3.39 0.04
CA LYS A 217 11.57 -1.93 -0.10
C LYS A 217 12.58 -1.11 0.72
N ASP A 218 12.85 -1.49 1.98
CA ASP A 218 13.83 -0.81 2.82
C ASP A 218 15.26 -1.00 2.29
N GLY A 219 15.59 -2.17 1.73
CA GLY A 219 16.91 -2.45 1.14
C GLY A 219 17.14 -1.75 -0.20
N ALA A 220 16.23 -1.92 -1.16
CA ALA A 220 16.41 -1.37 -2.52
C ALA A 220 16.46 0.17 -2.52
N ALA A 221 15.61 0.83 -1.73
CA ALA A 221 15.59 2.30 -1.62
C ALA A 221 16.85 2.83 -0.92
N PHE A 222 17.27 2.21 0.19
CA PHE A 222 18.45 2.63 0.94
C PHE A 222 19.74 2.44 0.14
N ILE A 223 19.85 1.34 -0.62
CA ILE A 223 21.08 1.04 -1.37
C ILE A 223 21.11 1.82 -2.68
N ALA A 224 19.97 2.05 -3.35
CA ALA A 224 19.93 2.99 -4.48
C ALA A 224 20.39 4.39 -4.07
N LYS A 225 19.99 4.82 -2.86
CA LYS A 225 20.48 6.06 -2.25
C LYS A 225 21.97 6.03 -1.94
N GLN A 226 22.50 4.96 -1.35
CA GLN A 226 23.95 4.84 -1.09
C GLN A 226 24.78 4.83 -2.38
N LEU A 227 24.38 4.02 -3.36
CA LEU A 227 25.01 3.95 -4.67
C LEU A 227 25.11 5.33 -5.32
N PHE A 228 24.06 6.14 -5.15
CA PHE A 228 24.00 7.46 -5.72
C PHE A 228 24.72 8.54 -4.90
N GLU A 229 24.56 8.59 -3.57
CA GLU A 229 25.27 9.57 -2.74
C GLU A 229 26.79 9.37 -2.82
N GLU A 230 27.26 8.13 -2.92
CA GLU A 230 28.67 7.81 -3.13
C GLU A 230 29.09 8.04 -4.58
N GLY A 231 28.22 7.71 -5.55
CA GLY A 231 28.44 8.02 -6.97
C GLY A 231 28.58 9.52 -7.23
N LYS A 232 27.74 10.37 -6.61
CA LYS A 232 27.76 11.84 -6.79
C LYS A 232 29.03 12.47 -6.23
N LYS A 233 29.59 11.94 -5.14
CA LYS A 233 30.90 12.37 -4.60
C LYS A 233 32.07 12.06 -5.54
N GLN A 234 31.94 11.03 -6.36
CA GLN A 234 32.99 10.59 -7.31
C GLN A 234 32.78 11.15 -8.72
N LEU A 235 31.54 11.39 -9.14
CA LEU A 235 31.15 11.95 -10.43
C LEU A 235 31.14 13.49 -10.45
N GLY A 236 31.20 14.13 -9.28
CA GLY A 236 31.20 15.58 -9.09
C GLY A 236 32.55 16.16 -8.63
N ALA A 237 33.65 15.39 -8.75
CA ALA A 237 35.03 15.84 -8.51
C ALA A 237 35.82 15.90 -9.82
#